data_AF-A0A2S7WQT5-F1
#
_entry.id   AF-A0A2S7WQT5-F1
#
_cell.length_a   1.000
_cell.length_b   1.000
_cell.length_c   1.000
_cell.angle_alpha   90.00
_cell.angle_beta   90.00
_cell.angle_gamma   90.00
#
_symmetry.space_group_name_H-M   'P 1'
#
loop_
_entity.id
_entity.type
_entity.pdbx_description
1 polymer ?
#
loop_
_entity_poly.entity_id
_entity_poly.type
_entity_poly.pdbx_seq_one_letter_code
_entity_poly.pdbx_strand_id
1 'polypeptide(L)' 'MTVIEKKKNLKNIIDNLSNDNLEEALNYLQKLSSKDKNRITIVKNLLKEEQWLFEELAK' A
#
# COMPACT_ATOMS: atom_id res chain seq x y z
N MET A 1 -18.43 14.93 -10.37
CA MET A 1 -18.70 14.25 -9.08
C MET A 1 -17.81 14.84 -8.00
N THR A 2 -18.41 15.48 -7.01
CA THR A 2 -17.71 16.14 -5.90
C THR A 2 -17.14 15.11 -4.92
N VAL A 3 -16.25 15.55 -4.02
CA VAL A 3 -15.69 14.69 -2.96
C VAL A 3 -16.80 14.14 -2.05
N ILE A 4 -17.84 14.94 -1.80
CA ILE A 4 -18.99 14.56 -0.96
C ILE A 4 -19.80 13.47 -1.65
N GLU A 5 -20.08 13.62 -2.94
CA GLU A 5 -20.79 12.60 -3.74
C GLU A 5 -20.00 11.29 -3.81
N LYS A 6 -18.68 11.36 -4.01
CA LYS A 6 -17.79 10.19 -3.98
C LYS A 6 -17.88 9.44 -2.65
N LYS A 7 -17.83 10.15 -1.52
CA LYS A 7 -17.95 9.54 -0.19
C LYS A 7 -19.31 8.88 0.03
N LYS A 8 -20.39 9.55 -0.40
CA LYS A 8 -21.75 9.04 -0.23
C LYS A 8 -21.98 7.77 -1.06
N ASN A 9 -21.45 7.74 -2.28
CA ASN A 9 -21.55 6.58 -3.16
C ASN A 9 -20.75 5.38 -2.62
N LEU A 10 -19.54 5.63 -2.12
CA LEU A 10 -18.74 4.60 -1.44
C LEU A 10 -19.44 4.03 -0.22
N LYS A 11 -20.06 4.88 0.61
CA LYS A 11 -20.82 4.44 1.77
C LYS A 11 -21.98 3.52 1.38
N ASN A 12 -22.78 3.91 0.39
CA ASN A 12 -23.91 3.09 -0.09
C ASN A 12 -23.44 1.75 -0.66
N ILE A 13 -22.29 1.71 -1.33
CA ILE A 13 -21.71 0.46 -1.84
C ILE A 13 -21.28 -0.44 -0.67
N ILE A 14 -20.60 0.13 0.32
CA ILE A 14 -20.16 -0.60 1.53
C ILE A 14 -21.34 -1.13 2.32
N ASP A 15 -22.38 -0.32 2.53
CA ASP A 15 -23.57 -0.67 3.31
C ASP A 15 -24.40 -1.80 2.64
N ASN A 16 -24.22 -2.02 1.33
CA ASN A 16 -24.90 -3.08 0.56
C ASN A 16 -24.06 -4.36 0.41
N LEU A 17 -22.82 -4.38 0.89
CA LEU A 17 -21.98 -5.58 0.89
C LEU A 17 -22.24 -6.42 2.13
N SER A 18 -22.18 -7.75 2.01
CA SER A 18 -22.20 -8.63 3.17
C SER A 18 -20.96 -8.41 4.03
N ASN A 19 -21.08 -8.64 5.34
CA ASN A 19 -19.95 -8.51 6.26
C ASN A 19 -18.75 -9.38 5.84
N ASP A 20 -19.02 -10.57 5.31
CA ASP A 20 -17.98 -11.49 4.82
C ASP A 20 -17.17 -10.88 3.66
N ASN A 21 -17.84 -10.20 2.73
CA ASN A 21 -17.19 -9.54 1.59
C ASN A 21 -16.35 -8.33 2.03
N LEU A 22 -16.82 -7.60 3.06
CA LEU A 22 -16.07 -6.48 3.64
C LEU A 22 -14.81 -6.96 4.37
N GLU A 23 -14.92 -8.06 5.10
CA GLU A 23 -13.80 -8.65 5.83
C GLU A 23 -12.76 -9.25 4.87
N GLU A 24 -13.18 -9.90 3.79
CA GLU A 24 -12.29 -10.38 2.73
C GLU A 24 -11.57 -9.23 2.03
N ALA A 25 -12.29 -8.16 1.68
CA ALA A 25 -11.70 -6.96 1.08
C ALA A 25 -10.69 -6.29 2.01
N LEU A 26 -11.01 -6.18 3.31
CA LEU A 26 -10.10 -5.64 4.32
C LEU A 26 -8.82 -6.48 4.44
N ASN A 27 -8.96 -7.81 4.52
CA ASN A 27 -7.85 -8.74 4.58
C ASN A 27 -6.95 -8.66 3.34
N TYR A 28 -7.54 -8.54 2.15
CA TYR A 28 -6.81 -8.34 0.91
C TYR A 28 -6.00 -7.03 0.93
N LEU A 29 -6.64 -5.92 1.33
CA LEU A 29 -5.98 -4.61 1.42
C LEU A 29 -4.84 -4.59 2.44
N GLN A 30 -5.01 -5.25 3.59
CA GLN A 30 -3.95 -5.39 4.59
C GLN A 30 -2.76 -6.20 4.07
N LYS A 31 -3.01 -7.31 3.36
CA LYS A 31 -1.95 -8.10 2.69
C LYS A 31 -1.23 -7.31 1.61
N LEU A 32 -1.93 -6.43 0.89
CA LEU A 32 -1.32 -5.59 -0.14
C LEU A 32 -0.43 -4.52 0.50
N SER A 33 -0.93 -3.86 1.55
CA SER A 33 -0.17 -2.86 2.31
C SER A 33 1.12 -3.44 2.92
N SER A 34 1.07 -4.66 3.46
CA SER A 34 2.26 -5.30 4.02
C SER A 34 3.29 -5.67 2.94
N LYS A 35 2.84 -6.15 1.78
CA LYS A 35 3.70 -6.40 0.60
C LYS A 35 4.38 -5.12 0.11
N ASP A 36 3.65 -4.01 0.06
CA ASP A 36 4.20 -2.73 -0.38
C ASP A 36 5.23 -2.17 0.61
N LYS A 37 4.98 -2.28 1.92
CA LYS A 37 5.98 -1.93 2.94
C LYS A 37 7.27 -2.74 2.77
N ASN A 38 7.16 -4.05 2.51
CA ASN A 38 8.32 -4.89 2.27
C ASN A 38 9.09 -4.47 1.00
N ARG A 39 8.37 -4.16 -0.09
CA ARG A 39 8.99 -3.65 -1.32
C ARG A 39 9.74 -2.35 -1.09
N ILE A 40 9.14 -1.40 -0.38
CA ILE A 40 9.79 -0.11 -0.03
C ILE A 40 11.07 -0.36 0.77
N THR A 41 11.04 -1.28 1.73
CA THR A 41 12.23 -1.63 2.53
C THR A 41 13.33 -2.24 1.67
N ILE A 42 13.01 -3.17 0.77
CA ILE A 42 13.98 -3.79 -0.14
C ILE A 42 14.65 -2.72 -1.02
N VAL A 43 13.86 -1.84 -1.65
CA VAL A 43 14.39 -0.77 -2.50
C VAL A 43 15.29 0.18 -1.71
N LYS A 44 14.90 0.56 -0.49
CA LYS A 44 15.74 1.40 0.38
C LYS A 44 17.08 0.75 0.74
N ASN A 45 17.08 -0.56 0.98
CA ASN A 45 18.31 -1.29 1.31
C ASN A 45 19.24 -1.36 0.09
N LEU A 46 18.71 -1.66 -1.10
CA LEU A 46 19.49 -1.66 -2.34
C LEU A 46 20.11 -0.30 -2.62
N LEU A 47 19.35 0.79 -2.48
CA LEU A 47 19.88 2.14 -2.66
C LEU A 47 20.99 2.48 -1.66
N LYS A 48 20.90 1.97 -0.42
CA LYS A 48 21.96 2.13 0.59
C LYS A 48 23.23 1.34 0.24
N GLU A 49 23.07 0.11 -0.23
CA GLU A 49 24.20 -0.72 -0.69
C GLU A 49 24.90 -0.09 -1.89
N GLU A 50 24.14 0.41 -2.87
CA GLU A 50 24.69 1.13 -4.01
C GLU A 50 25.42 2.41 -3.57
N GLN A 51 24.84 3.21 -2.67
CA GLN A 51 25.49 4.40 -2.13
C GLN A 51 26.84 4.05 -1.48
N TRP A 52 26.86 3.04 -0.62
CA TRP A 52 28.08 2.59 0.04
C TRP A 52 29.14 2.13 -0.98
N LEU A 53 28.74 1.40 -2.01
CA LEU A 53 29.64 0.96 -3.07
C LEU A 53 30.27 2.14 -3.82
N PHE A 54 29.47 3.17 -4.14
CA PHE A 54 29.96 4.38 -4.75
C PHE A 54 30.94 5.15 -3.85
N GLU A 55 30.66 5.21 -2.54
CA GLU A 55 31.54 5.85 -1.56
C GLU A 55 32.88 5.12 -1.38
N GLU A 56 32.89 3.79 -1.44
CA GLU A 56 34.12 2.99 -1.38
C GLU A 56 34.95 3.06 -2.67
N LEU A 57 34.30 3.07 -3.83
CA LEU A 57 35.01 3.19 -5.12
C LEU A 57 35.60 4.59 -5.37
N ALA A 58 35.11 5.61 -4.65
CA ALA A 58 35.61 6.98 -4.73
C ALA A 58 36.81 7.27 -3.80
N LYS A 59 37.23 6.31 -2.96
CA LYS A 59 38.45 6.39 -2.13
C LYS A 59 39.68 5.92 -2.90
#